data_AF-L9M1G1-F1
#
_entry.id   AF-L9M1G1-F1
#
_cell.length_a   1.000
_cell.length_b   1.000
_cell.length_c   1.000
_cell.angle_alpha   90.00
_cell.angle_beta   90.00
_cell.angle_gamma   90.00
#
_symmetry.space_group_name_H-M   'P 1'
#
loop_
_entity.id
_entity.type
_entity.pdbx_description
1 polymer ?
#
loop_
_entity_poly.entity_id
_entity_poly.type
_entity_poly.pdbx_seq_one_letter_code
_entity_poly.pdbx_strand_id
1 'polypeptide(L)'
;MNINELDEKYEAFKASQHFPEKDDHQKFTKKNRQLNDLKSIMDNILYNTLFLKYFFILARPDDKRSQMAKNYVILVDGKEVALNVNQSPQFHDKANYLKWLHNEIMK
;
A
#
# COMPACT_ATOMS: atom_id res chain seq x y z
N MET A 1 -7.24 -12.67 9.46
CA MET A 1 -7.98 -11.90 8.42
C MET A 1 -8.10 -12.70 7.13
N ASN A 2 -9.25 -12.72 6.46
CA ASN A 2 -9.45 -13.50 5.21
C ASN A 2 -9.30 -12.63 3.95
N ILE A 3 -9.21 -13.28 2.78
CA ILE A 3 -9.02 -12.58 1.49
C ILE A 3 -10.24 -11.73 1.08
N ASN A 4 -11.45 -12.09 1.52
CA ASN A 4 -12.66 -11.34 1.19
C ASN A 4 -12.70 -10.00 1.92
N GLU A 5 -12.31 -9.98 3.20
CA GLU A 5 -12.19 -8.76 3.99
C GLU A 5 -11.12 -7.81 3.42
N LEU A 6 -10.04 -8.38 2.88
CA LEU A 6 -9.02 -7.62 2.15
C LEU A 6 -9.59 -6.96 0.88
N ASP A 7 -10.40 -7.70 0.13
CA ASP A 7 -11.06 -7.17 -1.08
C ASP A 7 -12.06 -6.06 -0.75
N GLU A 8 -12.88 -6.24 0.30
CA GLU A 8 -13.82 -5.23 0.79
C GLU A 8 -13.10 -3.93 1.19
N LYS A 9 -12.01 -4.04 1.97
CA LYS A 9 -11.18 -2.89 2.35
C LYS A 9 -10.59 -2.20 1.11
N TYR A 10 -10.12 -2.97 0.13
CA TYR A 10 -9.51 -2.43 -1.10
C TYR A 10 -10.52 -1.65 -1.95
N GLU A 11 -11.71 -2.21 -2.17
CA GLU A 11 -12.76 -1.51 -2.94
C GLU A 11 -13.27 -0.29 -2.18
N ALA A 12 -13.42 -0.39 -0.84
CA ALA A 12 -13.77 0.76 0.00
C ALA A 12 -12.71 1.87 -0.08
N PHE A 13 -11.42 1.53 -0.10
CA PHE A 13 -10.34 2.50 -0.27
C PHE A 13 -10.44 3.20 -1.62
N LYS A 14 -10.59 2.45 -2.71
CA LYS A 14 -10.70 3.02 -4.07
C LYS A 14 -11.91 3.94 -4.24
N ALA A 15 -13.01 3.67 -3.55
CA ALA A 15 -14.19 4.52 -3.55
C ALA A 15 -14.10 5.71 -2.57
N SER A 16 -13.10 5.74 -1.70
CA SER A 16 -12.95 6.77 -0.69
C SER A 16 -12.27 8.03 -1.23
N GLN A 17 -12.57 9.17 -0.58
CA GLN A 17 -11.84 10.44 -0.76
C GLN A 17 -10.33 10.36 -0.43
N HIS A 18 -9.89 9.27 0.19
CA HIS A 18 -8.49 9.06 0.57
C HIS A 18 -7.66 8.42 -0.54
N PHE A 19 -8.30 7.94 -1.61
CA PHE A 19 -7.60 7.45 -2.79
C PHE A 19 -7.14 8.65 -3.63
N PRO A 20 -5.82 8.89 -3.80
CA PRO A 20 -5.37 10.01 -4.59
C PRO A 20 -5.71 9.78 -6.06
N GLU A 21 -6.59 10.63 -6.60
CA GLU A 21 -6.82 10.71 -8.04
C GLU A 21 -5.49 10.98 -8.76
N LYS A 22 -5.30 10.36 -9.93
CA LYS A 22 -4.02 10.45 -10.65
C LYS A 22 -3.72 11.91 -10.98
N ASP A 23 -2.65 12.43 -10.38
CA ASP A 23 -2.21 13.80 -10.63
C ASP A 23 -1.71 13.95 -12.07
N ASP A 24 -2.24 14.96 -12.76
CA ASP A 24 -2.18 15.17 -14.20
C ASP A 24 -0.84 15.72 -14.70
N HIS A 25 0.19 15.70 -13.84
CA HIS A 25 1.58 16.05 -14.16
C HIS A 25 2.26 15.14 -15.21
N GLN A 26 1.50 14.33 -15.95
CA GLN A 26 1.94 13.40 -16.99
C GLN A 26 2.79 14.05 -18.10
N LYS A 27 2.66 15.36 -18.33
CA LYS A 27 3.30 16.02 -19.49
C LYS A 27 4.84 16.02 -19.43
N PHE A 28 5.43 16.13 -18.24
CA PHE A 28 6.89 16.20 -18.09
C PHE A 28 7.54 14.81 -18.00
N THR A 29 6.91 13.85 -17.31
CA THR A 29 7.50 12.51 -17.13
C THR A 29 7.37 11.65 -18.38
N LYS A 30 6.34 11.84 -19.22
CA LYS A 30 6.11 11.06 -20.45
C LYS A 30 7.31 10.98 -21.40
N LYS A 31 8.20 11.97 -21.40
CA LYS A 31 9.38 12.01 -22.28
C LYS A 31 10.62 11.34 -21.72
N ASN A 32 10.63 10.95 -20.43
CA ASN A 32 11.79 10.32 -19.78
C ASN A 32 11.37 9.03 -19.06
N ARG A 33 11.88 7.89 -19.56
CA ARG A 33 11.55 6.56 -19.03
C ARG A 33 11.93 6.38 -17.56
N GLN A 34 13.13 6.82 -17.16
CA GLN A 34 13.60 6.68 -15.78
C GLN A 34 12.71 7.46 -14.80
N LEU A 35 12.28 8.67 -15.20
CA LEU A 35 11.35 9.45 -14.39
C LEU A 35 9.95 8.82 -14.31
N ASN A 36 9.48 8.17 -15.38
CA ASN A 36 8.22 7.41 -15.33
C ASN A 36 8.32 6.19 -14.40
N ASP A 37 9.43 5.46 -14.44
CA ASP A 37 9.64 4.29 -13.59
C ASP A 37 9.69 4.70 -12.11
N LEU A 38 10.43 5.78 -11.78
CA LEU A 38 10.47 6.35 -10.43
C LEU A 38 9.10 6.84 -9.96
N LYS A 39 8.35 7.52 -10.84
CA LYS A 39 6.98 7.95 -10.53
C LYS A 39 6.10 6.74 -10.20
N SER A 40 6.15 5.69 -11.02
CA SER A 40 5.34 4.47 -10.78
C SER A 40 5.68 3.82 -9.44
N ILE A 41 6.96 3.78 -9.06
CA ILE A 41 7.39 3.26 -7.75
C ILE A 41 6.85 4.14 -6.61
N MET A 42 6.98 5.47 -6.73
CA MET A 42 6.46 6.41 -5.73
C MET A 42 4.95 6.31 -5.57
N ASP A 43 4.21 6.30 -6.68
CA ASP A 43 2.76 6.15 -6.70
C ASP A 43 2.37 4.85 -5.99
N ASN A 44 3.06 3.74 -6.29
CA ASN A 44 2.80 2.45 -5.66
C ASN A 44 3.00 2.48 -4.14
N ILE A 45 4.11 3.07 -3.68
CA ILE A 45 4.40 3.23 -2.25
C ILE A 45 3.34 4.09 -1.58
N LEU A 46 2.93 5.18 -2.22
CA LEU A 46 1.91 6.09 -1.71
C LEU A 46 0.57 5.38 -1.54
N TYR A 47 0.06 4.73 -2.59
CA TYR A 47 -1.22 4.01 -2.54
C TYR A 47 -1.22 2.93 -1.45
N ASN A 48 -0.17 2.12 -1.41
CA ASN A 48 -0.04 1.06 -0.41
C ASN A 48 0.03 1.62 1.02
N THR A 49 0.84 2.65 1.25
CA THR A 49 0.98 3.26 2.59
C THR A 49 -0.34 3.88 3.07
N LEU A 50 -1.05 4.59 2.19
CA LEU A 50 -2.35 5.18 2.53
C LEU A 50 -3.38 4.10 2.83
N PHE A 51 -3.48 3.07 1.99
CA PHE A 51 -4.37 1.94 2.21
C PHE A 51 -4.16 1.31 3.59
N LEU A 52 -2.90 0.99 3.92
CA LEU A 52 -2.54 0.42 5.22
C LEU A 52 -2.88 1.38 6.38
N LYS A 53 -2.60 2.66 6.23
CA LYS A 53 -2.88 3.68 7.25
C LYS A 53 -4.36 3.82 7.57
N TYR A 54 -5.25 3.73 6.58
CA TYR A 54 -6.68 3.95 6.78
C TYR A 54 -7.43 2.70 7.24
N PHE A 55 -6.99 1.51 6.83
CA PHE A 55 -7.74 0.27 7.07
C PHE A 55 -7.11 -0.69 8.08
N PHE A 56 -5.91 -0.36 8.59
CA PHE A 56 -5.21 -1.17 9.58
C PHE A 56 -4.72 -0.35 10.75
N ILE A 57 -4.74 -0.97 11.92
CA ILE A 57 -4.15 -0.41 13.14
C ILE A 57 -2.64 -0.52 13.01
N LEU A 58 -1.94 0.57 13.32
CA LEU A 58 -0.49 0.57 13.39
C LEU A 58 -0.04 -0.08 14.71
N ALA A 59 0.82 -1.10 14.64
CA ALA A 59 1.22 -1.85 15.84
C ALA A 59 2.08 -1.04 16.81
N ARG A 60 2.91 -0.13 16.28
CA ARG A 60 3.85 0.68 17.08
C ARG A 60 3.74 2.16 16.69
N PRO A 61 2.66 2.83 17.10
CA PRO A 61 2.36 4.19 16.64
C PRO A 61 3.43 5.22 17.03
N ASP A 62 4.08 5.03 18.18
CA ASP A 62 5.11 5.93 18.68
C ASP A 62 6.51 5.68 18.07
N ASP A 63 6.72 4.54 17.40
CA ASP A 63 7.99 4.24 16.73
C ASP A 63 7.97 4.71 15.27
N LYS A 64 8.64 5.82 14.97
CA LYS A 64 8.74 6.35 13.59
C LYS A 64 9.31 5.33 12.59
N ARG A 65 10.07 4.32 13.05
CA ARG A 65 10.63 3.27 12.18
C ARG A 65 9.56 2.28 11.70
N SER A 66 8.39 2.24 12.35
CA SER A 66 7.26 1.36 12.02
C SER A 66 6.36 1.89 10.88
N GLN A 67 6.64 3.09 10.39
CA GLN A 67 5.88 3.77 9.34
C GLN A 67 6.71 4.04 8.08
N MET A 68 7.91 3.47 8.00
CA MET A 68 8.75 3.56 6.82
C MET A 68 8.33 2.50 5.80
N ALA A 69 8.49 2.79 4.50
CA ALA A 69 8.12 1.84 3.45
C ALA A 69 8.77 0.45 3.59
N LYS A 70 9.96 0.35 4.17
CA LYS A 70 10.62 -0.94 4.43
C LYS A 70 10.06 -1.72 5.63
N ASN A 71 9.35 -1.06 6.54
CA ASN A 71 8.98 -1.55 7.87
C ASN A 71 7.59 -1.06 8.30
N TYR A 72 6.59 -1.08 7.43
CA TYR A 72 5.25 -0.65 7.81
C TYR A 72 4.60 -1.73 8.69
N VAL A 73 4.46 -1.50 10.01
CA VAL A 73 4.05 -2.56 10.95
C VAL A 73 2.59 -2.43 11.35
N ILE A 74 1.73 -3.29 10.82
CA ILE A 74 0.30 -3.33 11.15
C ILE A 74 0.01 -4.35 12.26
N LEU A 75 -1.11 -4.15 12.95
CA LEU A 75 -1.66 -5.09 13.92
C LEU A 75 -2.88 -5.79 13.29
N VAL A 76 -2.83 -7.12 13.21
CA VAL A 76 -3.93 -7.95 12.68
C VAL A 76 -4.18 -9.08 13.65
N ASP A 77 -5.42 -9.21 14.15
CA ASP A 77 -5.82 -10.26 15.10
C ASP A 77 -4.89 -10.34 16.34
N GLY A 78 -4.38 -9.18 16.80
CA GLY A 78 -3.44 -9.08 17.93
C GLY A 78 -1.98 -9.41 17.61
N LYS A 79 -1.66 -9.78 16.37
CA LYS A 79 -0.30 -10.08 15.91
C LYS A 79 0.30 -8.91 15.12
N GLU A 80 1.57 -8.60 15.39
CA GLU A 80 2.32 -7.64 14.59
C GLU A 80 2.73 -8.25 13.25
N VAL A 81 2.45 -7.55 12.15
CA VAL A 81 2.85 -7.93 10.79
C VAL A 81 3.69 -6.80 10.21
N ALA A 82 4.95 -7.08 9.93
CA ALA A 82 5.87 -6.13 9.31
C ALA A 82 5.82 -6.25 7.78
N LEU A 83 5.42 -5.16 7.11
CA LEU A 83 5.27 -5.10 5.66
C LEU A 83 6.39 -4.26 5.03
N ASN A 84 7.03 -4.81 4.00
CA ASN A 84 7.92 -4.05 3.12
C ASN A 84 7.15 -3.54 1.91
N VAL A 85 6.56 -2.35 2.05
CA VAL A 85 5.83 -1.62 1.00
C VAL A 85 6.68 -1.38 -0.25
N ASN A 86 8.01 -1.26 -0.14
CA ASN A 86 8.88 -1.12 -1.32
C ASN A 86 8.94 -2.40 -2.17
N GLN A 87 8.60 -3.55 -1.60
CA GLN A 87 8.60 -4.85 -2.27
C GLN A 87 7.19 -5.31 -2.64
N SER A 88 6.17 -4.48 -2.42
CA SER A 88 4.81 -4.88 -2.77
C SER A 88 4.63 -4.93 -4.28
N PRO A 89 3.75 -5.82 -4.78
CA PRO A 89 3.23 -5.71 -6.15
C PRO A 89 2.62 -4.34 -6.42
N GLN A 90 2.33 -4.07 -7.69
CA GLN A 90 1.60 -2.88 -8.10
C GLN A 90 0.23 -2.85 -7.44
N PHE A 91 -0.08 -1.77 -6.72
CA PHE A 91 -1.32 -1.62 -5.95
C PHE A 91 -2.57 -1.78 -6.82
N HIS A 92 -2.50 -1.26 -8.06
CA HIS A 92 -3.58 -1.35 -9.03
C HIS A 92 -3.79 -2.78 -9.58
N ASP A 93 -2.78 -3.66 -9.48
CA ASP A 93 -2.94 -5.08 -9.76
C ASP A 93 -3.55 -5.77 -8.53
N LYS A 94 -4.87 -5.57 -8.37
CA LYS A 94 -5.64 -5.99 -7.20
C LYS A 94 -5.35 -7.45 -6.83
N ALA A 95 -5.41 -8.36 -7.78
CA ALA A 95 -5.26 -9.79 -7.53
C ALA A 95 -3.90 -10.13 -6.92
N ASN A 96 -2.81 -9.61 -7.53
CA ASN A 96 -1.46 -9.87 -7.04
C ASN A 96 -1.17 -9.13 -5.73
N TYR A 97 -1.65 -7.89 -5.59
CA TYR A 97 -1.47 -7.10 -4.38
C TYR A 97 -2.18 -7.72 -3.17
N LEU A 98 -3.47 -8.08 -3.29
CA LEU A 98 -4.21 -8.69 -2.18
C LEU A 98 -3.68 -10.07 -1.82
N LYS A 99 -3.27 -10.87 -2.82
CA LYS A 99 -2.61 -12.16 -2.56
C LYS A 99 -1.30 -11.97 -1.78
N TRP A 100 -0.48 -10.99 -2.17
CA TRP A 100 0.74 -10.65 -1.44
C TRP A 100 0.44 -10.24 0.00
N LEU A 101 -0.47 -9.29 0.20
CA LEU A 101 -0.79 -8.79 1.53
C LEU A 101 -1.37 -9.88 2.43
N HIS A 102 -2.26 -10.71 1.89
CA HIS A 102 -2.79 -11.88 2.59
C HIS A 102 -1.67 -12.84 3.01
N ASN A 103 -0.74 -13.14 2.11
CA ASN A 103 0.40 -14.00 2.43
C ASN A 103 1.28 -13.40 3.52
N GLU A 104 1.56 -12.09 3.50
CA GLU A 104 2.34 -11.44 4.56
C GLU A 104 1.62 -11.48 5.92
N ILE A 105 0.30 -11.32 5.94
CA ILE A 105 -0.52 -11.39 7.17
C ILE A 105 -0.57 -12.82 7.74
N MET A 106 -0.53 -13.83 6.87
CA MET A 106 -0.66 -15.25 7.27
C MET A 106 0.67 -15.92 7.64
N LYS A 107 1.82 -15.28 7.40
CA LYS A 107 3.11 -15.69 7.99
C LYS A 107 3.06 -15.53 9.50
#